data_AF-A0A6S6UJ67-F1
#
_entry.id   AF-A0A6S6UJ67-F1
#
_cell.length_a   1.000
_cell.length_b   1.000
_cell.length_c   1.000
_cell.angle_alpha   90.00
_cell.angle_beta   90.00
_cell.angle_gamma   90.00
#
_symmetry.space_group_name_H-M   'P 1'
#
loop_
_entity.id
_entity.type
_entity.pdbx_description
1 polymer ?
#
loop_
_entity_poly.entity_id
_entity_poly.type
_entity_poly.pdbx_seq_one_letter_code
_entity_poly.pdbx_strand_id
1 'polypeptide(L)'
;MSFIPPCKTVGVEVELLAPLDGSRKQLAELIAARIDGSVEPFFHLDSEPSKVKNKPIFYHLTQGFKVLDRNGKWLAKCVDDITLQRDLDKSVLPKEGWYRIVSDDVRLLRLLLRHTPSGATIEESLVALGELFGTTPEQTTKGVYRLLDESNTSLALAAPLPGERERACELITAPLTVDDRTTLPLLLDCAKELGFTLPNEGATHIHFDAKPFCSAPILSDTMQLLHSQRDELREVLHTNPYCRRLGAWSDQLMELVSSDTFRELEWKDAQQPLLRLKPSKYCDVNIRNIAFGTALKHTLEVRTLPSTLDSAAIFSAMDRFQQIFASVIEQQDQSESGTDTLLQTA
;
A
#
# COMPACT_ATOMS: atom_id res chain seq x y z
N MET A 1 -16.82 2.71 -30.73
CA MET A 1 -15.57 1.99 -30.44
C MET A 1 -15.67 1.41 -29.05
N SER A 2 -15.22 0.18 -28.83
CA SER A 2 -15.14 -0.42 -27.48
C SER A 2 -14.07 0.33 -26.69
N PHE A 3 -14.42 0.83 -25.50
CA PHE A 3 -13.46 1.44 -24.57
C PHE A 3 -12.35 0.44 -24.21
N ILE A 4 -11.09 0.82 -24.42
CA ILE A 4 -9.93 0.01 -24.01
C ILE A 4 -9.31 0.71 -22.81
N PRO A 5 -9.33 0.11 -21.60
CA PRO A 5 -8.75 0.73 -20.43
C PRO A 5 -7.21 0.85 -20.58
N PRO A 6 -6.62 2.02 -20.30
CA PRO A 6 -5.19 2.24 -20.48
C PRO A 6 -4.34 1.39 -19.52
N CYS A 7 -4.77 1.24 -18.26
CA CYS A 7 -4.07 0.43 -17.28
C CYS A 7 -4.61 -1.00 -17.32
N LYS A 8 -3.79 -1.98 -17.74
CA LYS A 8 -4.23 -3.38 -17.92
C LYS A 8 -4.47 -4.13 -16.62
N THR A 9 -3.78 -3.71 -15.55
CA THR A 9 -3.92 -4.30 -14.23
C THR A 9 -4.11 -3.22 -13.18
N VAL A 10 -4.80 -3.63 -12.11
CA VAL A 10 -5.19 -2.78 -10.99
C VAL A 10 -5.05 -3.56 -9.69
N GLY A 11 -4.49 -2.95 -8.66
CA GLY A 11 -4.48 -3.47 -7.29
C GLY A 11 -5.46 -2.69 -6.41
N VAL A 12 -6.05 -3.34 -5.42
CA VAL A 12 -6.93 -2.70 -4.44
C VAL A 12 -6.42 -2.99 -3.04
N GLU A 13 -6.37 -1.96 -2.20
CA GLU A 13 -6.11 -2.06 -0.77
C GLU A 13 -7.36 -1.54 -0.04
N VAL A 14 -7.97 -2.33 0.84
CA VAL A 14 -9.15 -1.92 1.64
C VAL A 14 -8.81 -2.01 3.12
N GLU A 15 -8.90 -0.89 3.82
CA GLU A 15 -8.68 -0.81 5.26
C GLU A 15 -9.95 -1.26 6.02
N LEU A 16 -9.85 -2.29 6.84
CA LEU A 16 -10.95 -2.94 7.54
C LEU A 16 -10.60 -3.16 9.02
N LEU A 17 -11.63 -3.38 9.84
CA LEU A 17 -11.46 -3.73 11.25
C LEU A 17 -12.25 -4.99 11.59
N ALA A 18 -11.53 -6.02 12.06
CA ALA A 18 -12.13 -7.27 12.52
C ALA A 18 -13.04 -7.05 13.75
N PRO A 19 -14.03 -7.92 14.00
CA PRO A 19 -14.77 -7.90 15.26
C PRO A 19 -13.84 -8.16 16.47
N LEU A 20 -14.34 -8.00 17.69
CA LEU A 20 -13.52 -8.04 18.92
C LEU A 20 -12.79 -9.38 19.12
N ASP A 21 -13.44 -10.48 18.77
CA ASP A 21 -12.94 -11.85 18.79
C ASP A 21 -12.30 -12.29 17.45
N GLY A 22 -12.33 -11.39 16.46
CA GLY A 22 -11.77 -11.59 15.13
C GLY A 22 -10.30 -11.20 15.00
N SER A 23 -9.74 -11.47 13.82
CA SER A 23 -8.39 -11.10 13.44
C SER A 23 -8.23 -11.12 11.92
N ARG A 24 -7.23 -10.38 11.41
CA ARG A 24 -6.83 -10.45 9.99
C ARG A 24 -6.40 -11.86 9.54
N LYS A 25 -5.99 -12.73 10.47
CA LYS A 25 -5.66 -14.14 10.18
C LYS A 25 -6.91 -14.92 9.76
N GLN A 26 -7.99 -14.79 10.52
CA GLN A 26 -9.26 -15.49 10.23
C GLN A 26 -9.83 -15.08 8.88
N LEU A 27 -9.66 -13.82 8.46
CA LEU A 27 -10.04 -13.39 7.11
C LEU A 27 -9.24 -14.13 6.03
N ALA A 28 -7.91 -14.19 6.18
CA ALA A 28 -7.07 -14.93 5.25
C ALA A 28 -7.43 -16.43 5.19
N GLU A 29 -7.70 -17.04 6.34
CA GLU A 29 -8.10 -18.46 6.45
C GLU A 29 -9.45 -18.72 5.77
N LEU A 30 -10.45 -17.86 5.97
CA LEU A 30 -11.75 -17.99 5.31
C LEU A 30 -11.63 -17.84 3.79
N ILE A 31 -10.88 -16.85 3.30
CA ILE A 31 -10.65 -16.66 1.86
C ILE A 31 -9.98 -17.90 1.27
N ALA A 32 -8.92 -18.40 1.91
CA ALA A 32 -8.23 -19.60 1.47
C ALA A 32 -9.17 -20.81 1.41
N ALA A 33 -10.01 -21.02 2.44
CA ALA A 33 -10.98 -22.11 2.45
C ALA A 33 -12.01 -22.00 1.30
N ARG A 34 -12.46 -20.79 0.95
CA ARG A 34 -13.43 -20.56 -0.14
C ARG A 34 -12.89 -20.91 -1.54
N ILE A 35 -11.58 -20.84 -1.73
CA ILE A 35 -10.92 -21.07 -3.02
C ILE A 35 -10.12 -22.37 -3.10
N ASP A 36 -10.25 -23.23 -2.07
CA ASP A 36 -9.42 -24.44 -1.92
C ASP A 36 -7.91 -24.11 -1.97
N GLY A 37 -7.56 -23.01 -1.31
CA GLY A 37 -6.22 -22.43 -1.28
C GLY A 37 -5.50 -22.67 0.04
N SER A 38 -4.48 -21.85 0.30
CA SER A 38 -3.70 -21.91 1.54
C SER A 38 -3.32 -20.52 2.05
N VAL A 39 -2.94 -20.45 3.32
CA VAL A 39 -2.42 -19.23 3.95
C VAL A 39 -0.93 -19.42 4.25
N GLU A 40 -0.12 -18.49 3.75
CA GLU A 40 1.30 -18.37 4.06
C GLU A 40 1.51 -17.15 4.98
N PRO A 41 1.84 -17.36 6.28
CA PRO A 41 2.26 -16.27 7.15
C PRO A 41 3.49 -15.58 6.57
N PHE A 42 3.68 -14.30 6.86
CA PHE A 42 4.89 -13.55 6.56
C PHE A 42 5.01 -12.33 7.48
N PHE A 43 6.18 -11.68 7.47
CA PHE A 43 6.35 -10.39 8.15
C PHE A 43 6.07 -9.22 7.19
N HIS A 44 5.13 -8.37 7.57
CA HIS A 44 4.86 -7.11 6.89
C HIS A 44 5.73 -6.00 7.48
N LEU A 45 6.56 -5.38 6.64
CA LEU A 45 7.39 -4.23 7.02
C LEU A 45 6.59 -2.94 6.88
N ASP A 46 6.41 -2.23 7.99
CA ASP A 46 5.81 -0.90 8.02
C ASP A 46 6.59 0.04 8.95
N SER A 47 6.07 1.25 9.13
CA SER A 47 6.72 2.34 9.82
C SER A 47 5.72 3.22 10.58
N GLU A 48 6.07 3.61 11.80
CA GLU A 48 5.26 4.49 12.64
C GLU A 48 6.01 5.77 13.04
N PRO A 49 5.30 6.90 13.25
CA PRO A 49 5.92 8.09 13.81
C PRO A 49 6.56 7.78 15.16
N SER A 50 7.81 8.15 15.30
CA SER A 50 8.56 7.97 16.54
C SER A 50 8.50 9.22 17.40
N LYS A 51 8.31 9.03 18.70
CA LYS A 51 8.39 10.09 19.72
C LYS A 51 9.82 10.37 20.18
N VAL A 52 10.81 9.62 19.70
CA VAL A 52 12.21 9.76 20.09
C VAL A 52 12.85 10.94 19.34
N LYS A 53 13.53 11.81 20.10
CA LYS A 53 14.22 12.99 19.54
C LYS A 53 15.18 12.57 18.43
N ASN A 54 15.14 13.27 17.29
CA ASN A 54 15.94 13.03 16.08
C ASN A 54 15.73 11.67 15.39
N LYS A 55 14.71 10.90 15.78
CA LYS A 55 14.27 9.69 15.07
C LYS A 55 12.79 9.86 14.75
N PRO A 56 12.43 10.39 13.56
CA PRO A 56 11.04 10.71 13.26
C PRO A 56 10.18 9.46 13.00
N ILE A 57 10.80 8.32 12.71
CA ILE A 57 10.12 7.09 12.30
C ILE A 57 10.78 5.89 12.99
N PHE A 58 9.97 4.93 13.45
CA PHE A 58 10.39 3.57 13.75
C PHE A 58 9.88 2.61 12.69
N TYR A 59 10.73 1.68 12.27
CA TYR A 59 10.30 0.58 11.42
C TYR A 59 9.97 -0.63 12.27
N HIS A 60 9.00 -1.41 11.83
CA HIS A 60 8.65 -2.65 12.49
C HIS A 60 8.20 -3.70 11.50
N LEU A 61 8.31 -4.96 11.91
CA LEU A 61 7.72 -6.11 11.27
C LEU A 61 6.51 -6.55 12.09
N THR A 62 5.34 -6.65 11.47
CA THR A 62 4.13 -7.25 12.06
C THR A 62 3.74 -8.49 11.26
N GLN A 63 2.93 -9.37 11.84
CA GLN A 63 2.47 -10.56 11.14
C GLN A 63 1.40 -10.20 10.10
N GLY A 64 1.67 -10.60 8.86
CA GLY A 64 0.73 -10.59 7.74
C GLY A 64 0.45 -12.00 7.24
N PHE A 65 -0.64 -12.15 6.50
CA PHE A 65 -1.11 -13.44 6.00
C PHE A 65 -1.36 -13.34 4.50
N LYS A 66 -0.60 -14.08 3.70
CA LYS A 66 -0.73 -14.14 2.25
C LYS A 66 -1.64 -15.32 1.89
N VAL A 67 -2.69 -15.04 1.13
CA VAL A 67 -3.60 -16.07 0.61
C VAL A 67 -3.09 -16.52 -0.76
N LEU A 68 -2.92 -17.82 -0.91
CA LEU A 68 -2.53 -18.49 -2.15
C LEU A 68 -3.72 -19.31 -2.67
N ASP A 69 -3.94 -19.32 -3.97
CA ASP A 69 -4.89 -20.25 -4.60
C ASP A 69 -4.38 -21.70 -4.58
N ARG A 70 -5.19 -22.64 -5.08
CA ARG A 70 -4.82 -24.07 -5.21
C ARG A 70 -3.55 -24.35 -6.01
N ASN A 71 -3.11 -23.41 -6.85
CA ASN A 71 -1.89 -23.52 -7.66
C ASN A 71 -0.68 -22.83 -6.98
N GLY A 72 -0.85 -22.31 -5.76
CA GLY A 72 0.16 -21.55 -5.06
C GLY A 72 0.32 -20.10 -5.56
N LYS A 73 -0.60 -19.59 -6.39
CA LYS A 73 -0.55 -18.21 -6.86
C LYS A 73 -1.13 -17.28 -5.81
N TRP A 74 -0.41 -16.20 -5.52
CA TRP A 74 -0.88 -15.16 -4.61
C TRP A 74 -2.18 -14.51 -5.12
N LEU A 75 -3.20 -14.49 -4.27
CA LEU A 75 -4.49 -13.85 -4.52
C LEU A 75 -4.69 -12.56 -3.71
N ALA A 76 -4.40 -12.62 -2.41
CA ALA A 76 -4.57 -11.49 -1.50
C ALA A 76 -3.59 -11.53 -0.32
N LYS A 77 -3.43 -10.42 0.39
CA LYS A 77 -2.74 -10.33 1.68
C LYS A 77 -3.65 -9.63 2.67
N CYS A 78 -3.63 -10.10 3.92
CA CYS A 78 -4.22 -9.41 5.06
C CYS A 78 -3.07 -8.96 5.96
N VAL A 79 -2.83 -7.65 6.03
CA VAL A 79 -1.71 -7.07 6.80
C VAL A 79 -2.21 -6.11 7.86
N ASP A 80 -1.35 -5.75 8.79
CA ASP A 80 -1.65 -4.69 9.75
C ASP A 80 -1.62 -3.33 9.06
N ASP A 81 -2.50 -2.42 9.45
CA ASP A 81 -2.43 -1.01 9.08
C ASP A 81 -2.20 -0.16 10.32
N ILE A 82 -0.99 0.38 10.47
CA ILE A 82 -0.61 1.22 11.61
C ILE A 82 -1.38 2.54 11.69
N THR A 83 -2.02 2.96 10.60
CA THR A 83 -2.74 4.21 10.54
C THR A 83 -4.09 4.17 11.24
N LEU A 84 -4.70 2.98 11.34
CA LEU A 84 -5.94 2.78 12.07
C LEU A 84 -5.66 2.86 13.58
N GLN A 85 -6.30 3.83 14.24
CA GLN A 85 -6.06 4.10 15.66
C GLN A 85 -7.34 4.38 16.44
N ARG A 86 -8.32 5.07 15.85
CA ARG A 86 -9.48 5.59 16.59
C ARG A 86 -10.38 4.50 17.17
N ASP A 87 -10.59 3.43 16.43
CA ASP A 87 -11.53 2.35 16.78
C ASP A 87 -10.87 1.21 17.56
N LEU A 88 -9.60 1.38 17.92
CA LEU A 88 -8.78 0.40 18.60
C LEU A 88 -8.75 0.64 20.12
N ASP A 89 -9.11 -0.39 20.90
CA ASP A 89 -9.07 -0.35 22.36
C ASP A 89 -7.71 -0.79 22.90
N LYS A 90 -6.87 0.19 23.22
CA LYS A 90 -5.48 -0.02 23.70
C LYS A 90 -5.38 -0.66 25.08
N SER A 91 -6.51 -0.90 25.76
CA SER A 91 -6.55 -1.61 27.03
C SER A 91 -6.57 -3.14 26.87
N VAL A 92 -6.86 -3.64 25.66
CA VAL A 92 -6.89 -5.06 25.36
C VAL A 92 -5.49 -5.67 25.48
N LEU A 93 -5.41 -6.80 26.18
CA LEU A 93 -4.15 -7.51 26.38
C LEU A 93 -3.68 -8.19 25.10
N PRO A 94 -2.36 -8.22 24.83
CA PRO A 94 -1.78 -8.97 23.71
C PRO A 94 -2.32 -10.40 23.61
N LYS A 95 -2.66 -10.82 22.39
CA LYS A 95 -3.03 -12.21 22.10
C LYS A 95 -1.78 -13.08 21.93
N GLU A 96 -1.85 -14.31 22.43
CA GLU A 96 -0.77 -15.28 22.31
C GLU A 96 -0.42 -15.53 20.83
N GLY A 97 0.87 -15.66 20.54
CA GLY A 97 1.37 -15.86 19.19
C GLY A 97 1.42 -14.58 18.34
N TRP A 98 0.82 -13.46 18.76
CA TRP A 98 0.90 -12.19 18.04
C TRP A 98 2.04 -11.31 18.57
N TYR A 99 2.95 -10.90 17.70
CA TYR A 99 4.11 -10.10 18.06
C TYR A 99 4.57 -9.19 16.92
N ARG A 100 5.42 -8.24 17.28
CA ARG A 100 6.13 -7.38 16.33
C ARG A 100 7.63 -7.37 16.63
N ILE A 101 8.41 -7.15 15.59
CA ILE A 101 9.85 -6.93 15.70
C ILE A 101 10.14 -5.47 15.35
N VAL A 102 10.92 -4.78 16.18
CA VAL A 102 11.24 -3.37 16.04
C VAL A 102 12.76 -3.22 15.96
N SER A 103 13.22 -2.35 15.07
CA SER A 103 14.61 -1.89 15.02
C SER A 103 14.62 -0.44 14.54
N ASP A 104 15.62 0.31 14.97
CA ASP A 104 15.89 1.64 14.44
C ASP A 104 16.71 1.61 13.13
N ASP A 105 17.14 0.42 12.69
CA ASP A 105 17.77 0.20 11.39
C ASP A 105 16.92 -0.73 10.51
N VAL A 106 16.35 -0.14 9.45
CA VAL A 106 15.54 -0.87 8.46
C VAL A 106 16.33 -2.00 7.77
N ARG A 107 17.66 -1.90 7.70
CA ARG A 107 18.50 -2.94 7.11
C ARG A 107 18.49 -4.21 7.96
N LEU A 108 18.46 -4.08 9.28
CA LEU A 108 18.35 -5.21 10.20
C LEU A 108 16.97 -5.87 10.09
N LEU A 109 15.90 -5.09 9.96
CA LEU A 109 14.57 -5.66 9.70
C LEU A 109 14.48 -6.37 8.36
N ARG A 110 15.16 -5.87 7.32
CA ARG A 110 15.23 -6.56 6.02
C ARG A 110 16.01 -7.87 6.10
N LEU A 111 17.04 -7.96 6.94
CA LEU A 111 17.72 -9.23 7.23
C LEU A 111 16.79 -10.20 7.95
N LEU A 112 16.11 -9.75 9.01
CA LEU A 112 15.12 -10.56 9.73
C LEU A 112 14.01 -11.05 8.80
N LEU A 113 13.46 -10.17 7.94
CA LEU A 113 12.45 -10.55 6.96
C LEU A 113 12.90 -11.68 6.02
N ARG A 114 14.20 -11.79 5.75
CA ARG A 114 14.78 -12.81 4.87
C ARG A 114 15.16 -14.11 5.60
N HIS A 115 15.54 -14.01 6.86
CA HIS A 115 16.16 -15.12 7.61
C HIS A 115 15.27 -15.69 8.73
N THR A 116 14.26 -14.96 9.17
CA THR A 116 13.31 -15.43 10.17
C THR A 116 12.18 -16.23 9.50
N PRO A 117 11.94 -17.49 9.90
CA PRO A 117 10.79 -18.26 9.43
C PRO A 117 9.48 -17.52 9.73
N SER A 118 8.54 -17.51 8.79
CA SER A 118 7.30 -16.74 8.95
C SER A 118 6.34 -17.27 10.00
N GLY A 119 6.53 -18.51 10.45
CA GLY A 119 5.82 -19.12 11.58
C GLY A 119 6.62 -19.16 12.89
N ALA A 120 7.77 -18.48 12.96
CA ALA A 120 8.61 -18.45 14.15
C ALA A 120 7.83 -17.91 15.36
N THR A 121 8.12 -18.44 16.54
CA THR A 121 7.67 -17.84 17.80
C THR A 121 8.40 -16.51 18.05
N ILE A 122 7.89 -15.71 18.99
CA ILE A 122 8.55 -14.45 19.38
C ILE A 122 10.00 -14.67 19.84
N GLU A 123 10.27 -15.78 20.54
CA GLU A 123 11.60 -16.17 21.02
C GLU A 123 12.56 -16.49 19.88
N GLU A 124 12.10 -17.29 18.92
CA GLU A 124 12.90 -17.71 17.77
C GLU A 124 13.12 -16.56 16.77
N SER A 125 12.26 -15.54 16.80
CA SER A 125 12.19 -14.51 15.76
C SER A 125 13.48 -13.72 15.55
N LEU A 126 14.32 -13.63 16.58
CA LEU A 126 15.59 -12.90 16.58
C LEU A 126 16.83 -13.80 16.48
N VAL A 127 16.68 -15.13 16.57
CA VAL A 127 17.81 -16.07 16.66
C VAL A 127 18.74 -15.97 15.45
N ALA A 128 18.18 -16.01 14.24
CA ALA A 128 18.97 -15.94 13.01
C ALA A 128 19.79 -14.64 12.89
N LEU A 129 19.27 -13.52 13.41
CA LEU A 129 20.03 -12.28 13.46
C LEU A 129 21.11 -12.34 14.55
N GLY A 130 20.83 -12.94 15.71
CA GLY A 130 21.83 -13.14 16.75
C GLY A 130 23.02 -13.96 16.28
N GLU A 131 22.77 -15.06 15.56
CA GLU A 131 23.83 -15.90 14.98
C GLU A 131 24.78 -15.11 14.06
N LEU A 132 24.25 -14.19 13.25
CA LEU A 132 25.06 -13.32 12.38
C LEU A 132 25.98 -12.37 13.16
N PHE A 133 25.59 -12.01 14.39
CA PHE A 133 26.31 -11.07 15.26
C PHE A 133 27.03 -11.77 16.43
N GLY A 134 27.05 -13.12 16.47
CA GLY A 134 27.69 -13.87 17.55
C GLY A 134 27.00 -13.74 18.92
N THR A 135 25.70 -13.40 18.95
CA THR A 135 24.95 -13.11 20.17
C THR A 135 23.63 -13.88 20.22
N THR A 136 22.97 -13.90 21.38
CA THR A 136 21.70 -14.59 21.59
C THR A 136 20.63 -13.62 22.08
N PRO A 137 19.36 -13.77 21.66
CA PRO A 137 18.26 -12.98 22.22
C PRO A 137 18.10 -13.23 23.73
N GLU A 138 17.87 -12.17 24.50
CA GLU A 138 17.61 -12.24 25.93
C GLU A 138 16.16 -11.89 26.22
N GLN A 139 15.48 -12.71 27.02
CA GLN A 139 14.15 -12.39 27.49
C GLN A 139 14.22 -11.34 28.62
N THR A 140 13.43 -10.29 28.47
CA THR A 140 13.28 -9.20 29.43
C THR A 140 11.87 -9.24 30.04
N THR A 141 11.39 -8.13 30.62
CA THR A 141 10.08 -8.08 31.27
C THR A 141 8.92 -8.23 30.27
N LYS A 142 7.82 -8.87 30.70
CA LYS A 142 6.55 -8.94 29.95
C LYS A 142 6.65 -9.61 28.57
N GLY A 143 7.47 -10.66 28.46
CA GLY A 143 7.58 -11.46 27.23
C GLY A 143 8.29 -10.75 26.07
N VAL A 144 9.08 -9.73 26.39
CA VAL A 144 9.85 -8.96 25.41
C VAL A 144 11.24 -9.57 25.25
N TYR A 145 11.68 -9.83 24.02
CA TYR A 145 13.00 -10.36 23.70
C TYR A 145 13.86 -9.26 23.07
N ARG A 146 15.08 -9.10 23.55
CA ARG A 146 16.03 -8.08 23.08
C ARG A 146 17.26 -8.75 22.51
N LEU A 147 17.72 -8.26 21.37
CA LEU A 147 19.00 -8.66 20.79
C LEU A 147 19.98 -7.48 20.87
N LEU A 148 21.16 -7.77 21.42
CA LEU A 148 22.27 -6.84 21.58
C LEU A 148 23.47 -7.32 20.77
N ASP A 149 24.36 -6.43 20.34
CA ASP A 149 25.69 -6.80 19.87
C ASP A 149 26.68 -7.03 21.03
N GLU A 150 27.90 -7.47 20.72
CA GLU A 150 28.98 -7.69 21.71
C GLU A 150 29.36 -6.43 22.51
N SER A 151 29.02 -5.24 22.00
CA SER A 151 29.24 -3.95 22.66
C SER A 151 28.01 -3.48 23.47
N ASN A 152 27.00 -4.33 23.67
CA ASN A 152 25.72 -4.03 24.32
C ASN A 152 24.85 -2.98 23.59
N THR A 153 25.07 -2.78 22.29
CA THR A 153 24.23 -1.91 21.46
C THR A 153 22.99 -2.68 21.01
N SER A 154 21.81 -2.04 21.04
CA SER A 154 20.57 -2.69 20.62
C SER A 154 20.55 -2.92 19.11
N LEU A 155 20.29 -4.15 18.67
CA LEU A 155 20.12 -4.51 17.27
C LEU A 155 18.64 -4.56 16.88
N ALA A 156 17.86 -5.33 17.64
CA ALA A 156 16.43 -5.52 17.40
C ALA A 156 15.71 -5.93 18.69
N LEU A 157 14.39 -5.83 18.68
CA LEU A 157 13.56 -6.11 19.84
C LEU A 157 12.24 -6.73 19.37
N ALA A 158 11.90 -7.90 19.89
CA ALA A 158 10.63 -8.58 19.62
C ALA A 158 9.72 -8.43 20.84
N ALA A 159 8.50 -7.95 20.63
CA ALA A 159 7.55 -7.68 21.70
C ALA A 159 6.16 -8.19 21.34
N PRO A 160 5.36 -8.63 22.33
CA PRO A 160 3.95 -8.94 22.11
C PRO A 160 3.26 -7.78 21.39
N LEU A 161 2.43 -8.11 20.40
CA LEU A 161 1.69 -7.12 19.66
C LEU A 161 0.59 -6.55 20.57
N PRO A 162 0.36 -5.23 20.63
CA PRO A 162 -0.75 -4.68 21.41
C PRO A 162 -2.07 -5.38 21.01
N GLY A 163 -2.88 -5.75 22.00
CA GLY A 163 -3.97 -6.73 21.88
C GLY A 163 -5.16 -6.31 21.04
N GLU A 164 -5.17 -5.07 20.58
CA GLU A 164 -6.16 -4.55 19.65
C GLU A 164 -5.71 -4.63 18.19
N ARG A 165 -4.40 -4.79 17.97
CA ARG A 165 -3.77 -4.60 16.66
C ARG A 165 -4.00 -5.75 15.71
N GLU A 166 -4.21 -6.98 16.17
CA GLU A 166 -4.51 -8.11 15.28
C GLU A 166 -5.84 -7.93 14.51
N ARG A 167 -6.69 -7.01 14.96
CA ARG A 167 -7.97 -6.69 14.35
C ARG A 167 -7.85 -5.72 13.17
N ALA A 168 -6.87 -4.81 13.21
CA ALA A 168 -6.63 -3.91 12.09
C ALA A 168 -6.20 -4.72 10.85
N CYS A 169 -6.80 -4.45 9.70
CA CYS A 169 -6.57 -5.25 8.51
C CYS A 169 -6.57 -4.36 7.27
N GLU A 170 -5.44 -4.28 6.56
CA GLU A 170 -5.44 -3.87 5.17
C GLU A 170 -5.51 -5.12 4.30
N LEU A 171 -6.63 -5.28 3.58
CA LEU A 171 -6.84 -6.34 2.61
C LEU A 171 -6.30 -5.87 1.26
N ILE A 172 -5.20 -6.48 0.81
CA ILE A 172 -4.48 -6.11 -0.41
C ILE A 172 -4.67 -7.20 -1.46
N THR A 173 -5.17 -6.85 -2.64
CA THR A 173 -5.28 -7.82 -3.75
C THR A 173 -3.93 -8.03 -4.43
N ALA A 174 -3.74 -9.21 -5.04
CA ALA A 174 -2.84 -9.33 -6.16
C ALA A 174 -3.31 -8.41 -7.31
N PRO A 175 -2.43 -8.04 -8.28
CA PRO A 175 -2.86 -7.30 -9.45
C PRO A 175 -3.98 -8.04 -10.18
N LEU A 176 -5.15 -7.41 -10.22
CA LEU A 176 -6.33 -7.87 -10.93
C LEU A 176 -6.24 -7.40 -12.38
N THR A 177 -6.73 -8.21 -13.31
CA THR A 177 -7.00 -7.71 -14.65
C THR A 177 -8.27 -6.85 -14.59
N VAL A 178 -8.37 -5.84 -15.46
CA VAL A 178 -9.50 -4.90 -15.50
C VAL A 178 -10.88 -5.56 -15.74
N ASP A 179 -10.88 -6.74 -16.34
CA ASP A 179 -12.04 -7.58 -16.61
C ASP A 179 -12.36 -8.57 -15.46
N ASP A 180 -11.45 -8.74 -14.49
CA ASP A 180 -11.75 -9.54 -13.30
C ASP A 180 -12.70 -8.80 -12.37
N ARG A 181 -13.98 -9.16 -12.49
CA ARG A 181 -15.06 -8.66 -11.64
C ARG A 181 -15.51 -9.67 -10.58
N THR A 182 -14.70 -10.71 -10.31
CA THR A 182 -15.06 -11.82 -9.43
C THR A 182 -14.21 -11.92 -8.18
N THR A 183 -12.91 -11.63 -8.29
CA THR A 183 -11.97 -11.75 -7.18
C THR A 183 -12.30 -10.76 -6.05
N LEU A 184 -12.45 -9.47 -6.36
CA LEU A 184 -12.71 -8.47 -5.32
C LEU A 184 -14.03 -8.73 -4.56
N PRO A 185 -15.18 -9.02 -5.21
CA PRO A 185 -16.39 -9.40 -4.50
C PRO A 185 -16.19 -10.59 -3.54
N LEU A 186 -15.53 -11.66 -4.00
CA LEU A 186 -15.24 -12.82 -3.16
C LEU A 186 -14.48 -12.43 -1.87
N LEU A 187 -13.44 -11.60 -2.00
CA LEU A 187 -12.63 -11.18 -0.86
C LEU A 187 -13.44 -10.33 0.13
N LEU A 188 -14.23 -9.38 -0.37
CA LEU A 188 -15.05 -8.50 0.47
C LEU A 188 -16.24 -9.23 1.10
N ASP A 189 -16.81 -10.22 0.42
CA ASP A 189 -17.89 -11.04 0.97
C ASP A 189 -17.41 -11.92 2.13
N CYS A 190 -16.17 -12.43 2.07
CA CYS A 190 -15.55 -13.10 3.24
C CYS A 190 -15.39 -12.14 4.43
N ALA A 191 -15.01 -10.89 4.18
CA ALA A 191 -14.92 -9.88 5.23
C ALA A 191 -16.29 -9.56 5.84
N LYS A 192 -17.34 -9.41 5.01
CA LYS A 192 -18.72 -9.24 5.48
C LYS A 192 -19.20 -10.42 6.33
N GLU A 193 -18.94 -11.65 5.88
CA GLU A 193 -19.33 -12.88 6.58
C GLU A 193 -18.72 -12.96 7.98
N LEU A 194 -17.46 -12.56 8.12
CA LEU A 194 -16.76 -12.48 9.41
C LEU A 194 -17.14 -11.25 10.24
N GLY A 195 -18.03 -10.38 9.76
CA GLY A 195 -18.46 -9.18 10.48
C GLY A 195 -17.37 -8.11 10.57
N PHE A 196 -16.46 -8.02 9.59
CA PHE A 196 -15.54 -6.89 9.50
C PHE A 196 -16.33 -5.58 9.33
N THR A 197 -15.82 -4.54 9.97
CA THR A 197 -16.40 -3.20 9.97
C THR A 197 -15.47 -2.22 9.25
N LEU A 198 -16.03 -1.09 8.83
CA LEU A 198 -15.27 0.01 8.23
C LEU A 198 -14.71 0.87 9.37
N PRO A 199 -13.38 1.02 9.51
CA PRO A 199 -12.80 1.88 10.53
C PRO A 199 -13.09 3.35 10.22
N ASN A 200 -13.20 4.18 11.26
CA ASN A 200 -13.51 5.60 11.13
C ASN A 200 -12.48 6.36 10.28
N GLU A 201 -11.20 5.96 10.37
CA GLU A 201 -10.10 6.57 9.60
C GLU A 201 -9.89 5.90 8.23
N GLY A 202 -10.69 4.86 7.93
CA GLY A 202 -10.51 3.94 6.82
C GLY A 202 -10.58 4.55 5.43
N ALA A 203 -9.71 4.07 4.54
CA ALA A 203 -9.68 4.36 3.12
C ALA A 203 -9.69 3.08 2.27
N THR A 204 -9.98 3.26 0.98
CA THR A 204 -9.69 2.29 -0.08
C THR A 204 -8.69 2.90 -1.03
N HIS A 205 -7.57 2.21 -1.28
CA HIS A 205 -6.60 2.62 -2.29
C HIS A 205 -6.77 1.80 -3.57
N ILE A 206 -6.67 2.46 -4.72
CA ILE A 206 -6.66 1.80 -6.01
C ILE A 206 -5.33 2.09 -6.70
N HIS A 207 -4.61 1.04 -7.03
CA HIS A 207 -3.31 1.08 -7.68
C HIS A 207 -3.46 0.75 -9.17
N PHE A 208 -3.28 1.72 -10.04
CA PHE A 208 -3.28 1.52 -11.48
C PHE A 208 -1.85 1.24 -11.97
N ASP A 209 -1.67 0.33 -12.94
CA ASP A 209 -0.40 0.13 -13.63
C ASP A 209 0.17 1.49 -14.10
N ALA A 210 1.41 1.80 -13.69
CA ALA A 210 2.04 3.07 -13.99
C ALA A 210 2.45 3.23 -15.46
N LYS A 211 2.57 2.12 -16.21
CA LYS A 211 3.18 2.13 -17.56
C LYS A 211 2.61 3.21 -18.50
N PRO A 212 1.29 3.47 -18.57
CA PRO A 212 0.76 4.52 -19.45
C PRO A 212 1.22 5.93 -19.06
N PHE A 213 1.58 6.16 -17.80
CA PHE A 213 2.05 7.45 -17.28
C PHE A 213 3.57 7.60 -17.32
N CYS A 214 4.30 6.62 -17.87
CA CYS A 214 5.74 6.70 -18.10
C CYS A 214 6.06 7.54 -19.36
N SER A 215 5.48 8.73 -19.42
CA SER A 215 5.63 9.75 -20.46
C SER A 215 5.47 11.10 -19.77
N ALA A 216 6.45 11.99 -19.93
CA ALA A 216 6.42 13.29 -19.27
C ALA A 216 5.18 14.14 -19.63
N PRO A 217 4.75 14.26 -20.91
CA PRO A 217 3.54 15.00 -21.24
C PRO A 217 2.27 14.34 -20.70
N ILE A 218 2.14 13.00 -20.79
CA ILE A 218 0.98 12.29 -20.25
C ILE A 218 0.88 12.44 -18.73
N LEU A 219 2.00 12.32 -18.00
CA LEU A 219 2.02 12.52 -16.56
C LEU A 219 1.67 13.96 -16.19
N SER A 220 2.23 14.94 -16.92
CA SER A 220 1.93 16.37 -16.73
C SER A 220 0.43 16.63 -16.85
N ASP A 221 -0.19 16.20 -17.95
CA ASP A 221 -1.62 16.44 -18.19
C ASP A 221 -2.49 15.69 -17.20
N THR A 222 -2.13 14.45 -16.86
CA THR A 222 -2.84 13.65 -15.85
C THR A 222 -2.82 14.37 -14.50
N MET A 223 -1.66 14.88 -14.07
CA MET A 223 -1.53 15.61 -12.81
C MET A 223 -2.27 16.94 -12.85
N GLN A 224 -2.16 17.72 -13.92
CA GLN A 224 -2.89 18.98 -14.04
C GLN A 224 -4.41 18.77 -13.98
N LEU A 225 -4.94 17.79 -14.72
CA LEU A 225 -6.35 17.46 -14.72
C LEU A 225 -6.84 17.05 -13.33
N LEU A 226 -6.18 16.07 -12.70
CA LEU A 226 -6.55 15.57 -11.38
C LEU A 226 -6.40 16.64 -10.29
N HIS A 227 -5.42 17.53 -10.40
CA HIS A 227 -5.25 18.65 -9.48
C HIS A 227 -6.41 19.65 -9.62
N SER A 228 -6.80 19.97 -10.85
CA SER A 228 -7.87 20.92 -11.14
C SER A 228 -9.26 20.42 -10.71
N GLN A 229 -9.49 19.10 -10.73
CA GLN A 229 -10.77 18.47 -10.37
C GLN A 229 -10.78 17.89 -8.95
N ARG A 230 -9.80 18.26 -8.13
CA ARG A 230 -9.54 17.57 -6.87
C ARG A 230 -10.75 17.60 -5.94
N ASP A 231 -11.36 18.77 -5.78
CA ASP A 231 -12.46 18.94 -4.82
C ASP A 231 -13.74 18.26 -5.35
N GLU A 232 -14.02 18.34 -6.65
CA GLU A 232 -15.13 17.64 -7.29
C GLU A 232 -14.95 16.12 -7.19
N LEU A 233 -13.74 15.59 -7.40
CA LEU A 233 -13.46 14.16 -7.25
C LEU A 233 -13.67 13.69 -5.82
N ARG A 234 -13.26 14.48 -4.81
CA ARG A 234 -13.49 14.15 -3.40
C ARG A 234 -14.98 14.14 -3.05
N GLU A 235 -15.75 15.07 -3.59
CA GLU A 235 -17.19 15.14 -3.40
C GLU A 235 -17.89 13.92 -4.02
N VAL A 236 -17.59 13.62 -5.29
CA VAL A 236 -18.17 12.50 -6.04
C VAL A 236 -17.80 11.14 -5.45
N LEU A 237 -16.57 10.99 -4.95
CA LEU A 237 -16.10 9.75 -4.32
C LEU A 237 -16.48 9.65 -2.84
N HIS A 238 -17.13 10.67 -2.28
CA HIS A 238 -17.48 10.75 -0.86
C HIS A 238 -16.27 10.49 0.06
N THR A 239 -15.15 11.16 -0.23
CA THR A 239 -13.90 10.99 0.51
C THR A 239 -14.12 11.12 2.01
N ASN A 240 -13.60 10.15 2.77
CA ASN A 240 -13.71 10.12 4.23
C ASN A 240 -13.03 11.37 4.86
N PRO A 241 -13.77 12.25 5.56
CA PRO A 241 -13.19 13.46 6.15
C PRO A 241 -12.25 13.16 7.33
N TYR A 242 -12.30 11.95 7.89
CA TYR A 242 -11.40 11.52 8.95
C TYR A 242 -10.10 10.90 8.44
N CYS A 243 -9.97 10.66 7.13
CA CYS A 243 -8.72 10.17 6.55
C CYS A 243 -7.68 11.32 6.52
N ARG A 244 -6.65 11.20 7.37
CA ARG A 244 -5.68 12.29 7.61
C ARG A 244 -4.48 12.32 6.65
N ARG A 245 -4.32 11.30 5.81
CA ARG A 245 -3.16 11.09 4.93
C ARG A 245 -3.47 11.40 3.47
N LEU A 246 -4.27 12.44 3.28
CA LEU A 246 -4.76 12.97 2.01
C LEU A 246 -4.37 14.43 1.87
N GLY A 247 -4.36 14.96 0.65
CA GLY A 247 -3.88 16.30 0.37
C GLY A 247 -3.61 16.56 -1.12
N ALA A 248 -3.31 17.81 -1.45
CA ALA A 248 -2.83 18.18 -2.76
C ALA A 248 -1.35 17.77 -2.93
N TRP A 249 -0.88 17.71 -4.17
CA TRP A 249 0.56 17.74 -4.46
C TRP A 249 1.16 19.08 -4.01
N SER A 250 2.46 19.07 -3.71
CA SER A 250 3.18 20.30 -3.36
C SER A 250 3.30 21.23 -4.56
N ASP A 251 3.28 22.54 -4.33
CA ASP A 251 3.43 23.57 -5.38
C ASP A 251 4.67 23.35 -6.26
N GLN A 252 5.82 23.00 -5.65
CA GLN A 252 7.05 22.70 -6.39
C GLN A 252 6.92 21.53 -7.36
N LEU A 253 6.12 20.52 -7.00
CA LEU A 253 5.87 19.37 -7.86
C LEU A 253 4.95 19.79 -9.02
N MET A 254 3.91 20.58 -8.73
CA MET A 254 3.00 21.10 -9.76
C MET A 254 3.72 22.05 -10.72
N GLU A 255 4.60 22.93 -10.22
CA GLU A 255 5.43 23.82 -11.03
C GLU A 255 6.36 23.04 -11.96
N LEU A 256 7.03 22.01 -11.43
CA LEU A 256 7.90 21.14 -12.24
C LEU A 256 7.12 20.50 -13.40
N VAL A 257 6.01 19.80 -13.09
CA VAL A 257 5.29 19.05 -14.12
C VAL A 257 4.58 19.96 -15.11
N SER A 258 4.27 21.21 -14.73
CA SER A 258 3.65 22.19 -15.62
C SER A 258 4.64 22.89 -16.55
N SER A 259 5.95 22.71 -16.36
CA SER A 259 6.97 23.36 -17.19
C SER A 259 7.12 22.69 -18.55
N ASP A 260 7.28 23.50 -19.62
CA ASP A 260 7.55 22.99 -20.97
C ASP A 260 8.80 22.11 -21.00
N THR A 261 9.84 22.52 -20.27
CA THR A 261 11.09 21.75 -20.15
C THR A 261 10.86 20.35 -19.59
N PHE A 262 9.95 20.17 -18.62
CA PHE A 262 9.64 18.83 -18.12
C PHE A 262 8.88 18.01 -19.17
N ARG A 263 7.90 18.61 -19.85
CA ARG A 263 7.06 17.95 -20.85
C ARG A 263 7.86 17.42 -22.05
N GLU A 264 8.96 18.08 -22.40
CA GLU A 264 9.86 17.68 -23.48
C GLU A 264 10.82 16.54 -23.10
N LEU A 265 10.88 16.14 -21.81
CA LEU A 265 11.79 15.09 -21.37
C LEU A 265 11.31 13.71 -21.81
N GLU A 266 12.27 12.92 -22.30
CA GLU A 266 12.16 11.47 -22.30
C GLU A 266 11.94 10.96 -20.88
N TRP A 267 11.10 9.92 -20.73
CA TRP A 267 10.68 9.45 -19.40
C TRP A 267 11.85 9.13 -18.46
N LYS A 268 12.92 8.53 -19.00
CA LYS A 268 14.12 8.17 -18.23
C LYS A 268 14.76 9.41 -17.58
N ASP A 269 14.72 10.55 -18.25
CA ASP A 269 15.29 11.81 -17.77
C ASP A 269 14.29 12.56 -16.88
N ALA A 270 12.98 12.42 -17.13
CA ALA A 270 11.89 12.98 -16.31
C ALA A 270 11.85 12.42 -14.88
N GLN A 271 12.33 11.19 -14.65
CA GLN A 271 12.34 10.58 -13.32
C GLN A 271 13.26 11.32 -12.33
N GLN A 272 14.42 11.81 -12.79
CA GLN A 272 15.40 12.47 -11.91
C GLN A 272 14.87 13.73 -11.21
N PRO A 273 14.28 14.71 -11.92
CA PRO A 273 13.70 15.88 -11.26
C PRO A 273 12.55 15.51 -10.31
N LEU A 274 11.70 14.52 -10.65
CA LEU A 274 10.67 14.02 -9.72
C LEU A 274 11.28 13.47 -8.43
N LEU A 275 12.31 12.64 -8.52
CA LEU A 275 12.99 12.05 -7.36
C LEU A 275 13.64 13.11 -6.45
N ARG A 276 14.19 14.18 -7.03
CA ARG A 276 14.79 15.29 -6.26
C ARG A 276 13.77 15.98 -5.36
N LEU A 277 12.51 16.08 -5.80
CA LEU A 277 11.43 16.68 -5.02
C LEU A 277 10.87 15.76 -3.93
N LYS A 278 11.26 14.47 -3.91
CA LYS A 278 10.83 13.47 -2.91
C LYS A 278 9.31 13.48 -2.71
N PRO A 279 8.52 13.18 -3.76
CA PRO A 279 7.05 13.23 -3.69
C PRO A 279 6.53 12.44 -2.50
N SER A 280 5.66 13.08 -1.72
CA SER A 280 4.99 12.45 -0.59
C SER A 280 3.99 11.40 -1.08
N LYS A 281 3.78 10.34 -0.30
CA LYS A 281 2.64 9.43 -0.50
C LYS A 281 1.34 9.96 0.12
N TYR A 282 1.41 11.00 0.96
CA TYR A 282 0.26 11.59 1.67
C TYR A 282 -0.41 12.67 0.81
N CYS A 283 -1.00 12.25 -0.30
CA CYS A 283 -1.78 13.06 -1.20
C CYS A 283 -2.92 12.22 -1.79
N ASP A 284 -3.88 12.87 -2.42
CA ASP A 284 -5.10 12.24 -2.96
C ASP A 284 -4.77 11.23 -4.05
N VAL A 285 -3.74 11.52 -4.86
CA VAL A 285 -3.18 10.63 -5.87
C VAL A 285 -1.67 10.56 -5.71
N ASN A 286 -1.14 9.40 -5.35
CA ASN A 286 0.27 9.16 -5.09
C ASN A 286 1.00 8.75 -6.38
N ILE A 287 1.95 9.60 -6.81
CA ILE A 287 2.83 9.38 -7.98
C ILE A 287 4.24 8.92 -7.61
N ARG A 288 4.54 8.79 -6.30
CA ARG A 288 5.85 8.36 -5.80
C ARG A 288 6.24 7.01 -6.42
N ASN A 289 5.29 6.11 -6.53
CA ASN A 289 5.47 4.77 -7.08
C ASN A 289 5.89 4.78 -8.57
N ILE A 290 5.45 5.80 -9.32
CA ILE A 290 5.88 6.08 -10.70
C ILE A 290 7.32 6.62 -10.71
N ALA A 291 7.60 7.63 -9.89
CA ALA A 291 8.92 8.29 -9.83
C ALA A 291 10.05 7.32 -9.41
N PHE A 292 9.81 6.46 -8.42
CA PHE A 292 10.79 5.48 -7.94
C PHE A 292 10.85 4.20 -8.78
N GLY A 293 9.80 3.86 -9.54
CA GLY A 293 9.81 2.78 -10.53
C GLY A 293 10.13 1.38 -9.99
N THR A 294 9.83 1.08 -8.72
CA THR A 294 10.16 -0.24 -8.15
C THR A 294 9.28 -1.33 -8.76
N ALA A 295 9.87 -2.45 -9.19
CA ALA A 295 9.18 -3.52 -9.92
C ALA A 295 7.91 -4.07 -9.22
N LEU A 296 7.86 -4.04 -7.89
CA LEU A 296 6.72 -4.56 -7.11
C LEU A 296 5.59 -3.54 -6.87
N LYS A 297 5.85 -2.24 -7.07
CA LYS A 297 4.90 -1.15 -6.78
C LYS A 297 4.95 -0.06 -7.84
N HIS A 298 5.15 -0.38 -9.12
CA HIS A 298 5.18 0.60 -10.20
C HIS A 298 3.75 1.00 -10.59
N THR A 299 3.15 1.92 -9.81
CA THR A 299 1.72 2.23 -9.88
C THR A 299 1.44 3.73 -9.75
N LEU A 300 0.33 4.19 -10.32
CA LEU A 300 -0.35 5.41 -9.92
C LEU A 300 -1.42 5.03 -8.90
N GLU A 301 -1.39 5.63 -7.71
CA GLU A 301 -2.24 5.19 -6.60
C GLU A 301 -3.26 6.27 -6.24
N VAL A 302 -4.56 5.97 -6.39
CA VAL A 302 -5.66 6.81 -5.93
C VAL A 302 -6.01 6.44 -4.49
N ARG A 303 -6.08 7.44 -3.61
CA ARG A 303 -6.24 7.25 -2.15
C ARG A 303 -7.51 7.88 -1.58
N THR A 304 -8.36 8.47 -2.42
CA THR A 304 -9.49 9.31 -2.02
C THR A 304 -10.77 8.57 -1.68
N LEU A 305 -10.85 7.26 -1.97
CA LEU A 305 -12.06 6.51 -1.69
C LEU A 305 -12.17 6.23 -0.18
N PRO A 306 -13.37 6.35 0.42
CA PRO A 306 -13.59 5.82 1.75
C PRO A 306 -13.38 4.31 1.78
N SER A 307 -13.07 3.75 2.94
CA SER A 307 -13.15 2.30 3.12
C SER A 307 -14.57 1.82 2.81
N THR A 308 -14.68 0.69 2.09
CA THR A 308 -15.97 0.10 1.73
C THR A 308 -15.88 -1.41 1.56
N LEU A 309 -16.97 -2.11 1.88
CA LEU A 309 -17.16 -3.54 1.58
C LEU A 309 -17.99 -3.73 0.29
N ASP A 310 -18.38 -2.64 -0.38
CA ASP A 310 -19.09 -2.69 -1.66
C ASP A 310 -18.11 -2.69 -2.84
N SER A 311 -17.92 -3.86 -3.45
CA SER A 311 -17.11 -4.00 -4.67
C SER A 311 -17.63 -3.19 -5.83
N ALA A 312 -18.95 -2.94 -5.93
CA ALA A 312 -19.52 -2.18 -7.03
C ALA A 312 -19.09 -0.71 -6.97
N ALA A 313 -19.01 -0.13 -5.78
CA ALA A 313 -18.48 1.22 -5.57
C ALA A 313 -16.99 1.31 -5.99
N ILE A 314 -16.17 0.33 -5.62
CA ILE A 314 -14.75 0.28 -6.01
C ILE A 314 -14.62 0.15 -7.53
N PHE A 315 -15.37 -0.75 -8.15
CA PHE A 315 -15.39 -0.92 -9.60
C PHE A 315 -15.85 0.35 -10.34
N SER A 316 -16.88 1.03 -9.85
CA SER A 316 -17.34 2.29 -10.43
C SER A 316 -16.25 3.37 -10.40
N ALA A 317 -15.51 3.47 -9.29
CA ALA A 317 -14.37 4.37 -9.19
C ALA A 317 -13.22 3.96 -10.13
N MET A 318 -12.90 2.67 -10.19
CA MET A 318 -11.89 2.14 -11.12
C MET A 318 -12.22 2.52 -12.57
N ASP A 319 -13.46 2.28 -13.00
CA ASP A 319 -13.92 2.57 -14.36
C ASP A 319 -13.89 4.07 -14.65
N ARG A 320 -14.28 4.91 -13.69
CA ARG A 320 -14.18 6.38 -13.80
C ARG A 320 -12.74 6.85 -14.01
N PHE A 321 -11.79 6.36 -13.20
CA PHE A 321 -10.39 6.75 -13.35
C PHE A 321 -9.78 6.26 -14.65
N GLN A 322 -10.10 5.03 -15.09
CA GLN A 322 -9.69 4.53 -16.40
C GLN A 322 -10.19 5.43 -17.55
N GLN A 323 -11.43 5.94 -17.46
CA GLN A 323 -11.96 6.88 -18.45
C GLN A 323 -11.23 8.23 -18.43
N ILE A 324 -10.95 8.77 -17.23
CA ILE A 324 -10.13 9.99 -17.08
C ILE A 324 -8.77 9.79 -17.75
N PHE A 325 -8.07 8.70 -17.44
CA PHE A 325 -6.76 8.41 -17.99
C PHE A 325 -6.80 8.21 -19.51
N ALA A 326 -7.80 7.50 -20.03
CA ALA A 326 -7.96 7.32 -21.46
C ALA A 326 -8.13 8.66 -22.18
N SER A 327 -8.93 9.58 -21.63
CA SER A 327 -9.14 10.90 -22.23
C SER A 327 -7.85 11.73 -22.33
N VAL A 328 -6.98 11.65 -21.32
CA VAL A 328 -5.68 12.34 -21.34
C VAL A 328 -4.75 11.74 -22.40
N ILE A 329 -4.69 10.41 -22.47
CA ILE A 329 -3.82 9.70 -23.42
C ILE A 329 -4.29 9.95 -24.87
N GLU A 330 -5.60 9.85 -25.13
CA GLU A 330 -6.18 10.10 -26.45
C GLU A 330 -5.95 11.53 -26.94
N GLN A 331 -5.99 12.53 -26.04
CA GLN A 331 -5.69 13.93 -26.39
C GLN A 331 -4.22 14.11 -26.80
N GLN A 332 -3.29 13.41 -26.14
CA GLN A 332 -1.87 13.44 -26.49
C GLN A 332 -1.63 12.81 -27.87
N ASP A 333 -2.19 11.62 -28.13
CA ASP A 333 -2.05 10.95 -29.44
C ASP A 333 -2.61 11.80 -30.61
N GLN A 334 -3.68 12.56 -30.38
CA GLN A 334 -4.25 13.49 -31.37
C GLN A 334 -3.36 14.72 -31.60
N SER A 335 -2.69 15.22 -30.56
CA SER A 335 -1.79 16.37 -30.69
C SER A 335 -0.54 16.03 -31.52
N GLU A 336 0.02 14.83 -31.35
CA GLU A 336 1.19 14.35 -32.11
C GLU A 336 0.85 14.08 -33.59
N SER A 337 -0.31 13.48 -33.87
CA SER A 337 -0.76 13.21 -35.25
C SER A 337 -1.18 14.47 -36.02
N GLY A 338 -1.63 15.53 -35.34
CA GLY A 338 -1.94 16.83 -35.94
C GLY A 338 -0.71 17.61 -36.41
N THR A 339 0.44 17.45 -35.73
CA THR A 339 1.71 18.10 -36.11
C THR A 339 2.35 17.52 -37.38
N ASP A 340 2.19 16.23 -37.65
CA ASP A 340 2.74 15.58 -38.85
C ASP A 340 1.99 15.98 -40.14
N THR A 341 0.73 16.38 -40.02
CA THR A 341 -0.09 16.75 -41.19
C THR A 341 0.26 18.16 -41.70
N LEU A 342 0.76 19.06 -40.83
CA LEU A 342 1.18 20.41 -41.21
C LEU A 342 2.58 20.45 -41.83
N LEU A 343 3.44 19.48 -41.52
CA LEU A 343 4.79 19.36 -42.11
C LEU A 343 4.83 18.61 -43.45
N GLN A 344 3.75 17.93 -43.86
CA GLN A 344 3.64 17.30 -45.18
C GLN A 344 2.97 18.18 -46.25
N THR A 345 2.53 19.39 -45.89
CA THR A 345 1.91 20.36 -46.82
C THR A 345 2.70 21.66 -46.99
N ALA A 346 3.98 21.70 -46.58
CA ALA A 346 4.87 22.83 -46.77
C ALA A 346 5.84 22.62 -47.94
#